data_AF-A0A7R9ZSH3-F1
#
_entry.id   AF-A0A7R9ZSH3-F1
#
_cell.length_a   1.000
_cell.length_b   1.000
_cell.length_c   1.000
_cell.angle_alpha   90.00
_cell.angle_beta   90.00
_cell.angle_gamma   90.00
#
_symmetry.space_group_name_H-M   'P 1'
#
loop_
_entity.id
_entity.type
_entity.pdbx_description
1 polymer ?
#
loop_
_entity_poly.entity_id
_entity_poly.type
_entity_poly.pdbx_seq_one_letter_code
_entity_poly.pdbx_strand_id
1 'polypeptide(L)'
;KQAFPRRGPTSAHDESSPSPSPSHRLLQAKKSTSVLHLFIKIANVSYMMQEFNMFLEWSERSFAETYQAYQSGRAECDPIENWYAKQLRQYDEVTIPLLRQLERTDLLPHRTKELLANATANRDDWEQTGEQWVDQFLQGTDDDDSARISMDKASKVSMV
;
A
#
# COMPACT_ATOMS: atom_id res chain seq x y z
N LYS A 1 -40.65 -22.90 -42.11
CA LYS A 1 -40.79 -23.94 -41.07
C LYS A 1 -39.49 -24.75 -41.02
N GLN A 2 -38.56 -24.42 -40.14
CA GLN A 2 -37.45 -25.31 -39.75
C GLN A 2 -37.56 -25.50 -38.25
N ALA A 3 -37.73 -26.76 -37.83
CA ALA A 3 -37.79 -27.15 -36.42
C ALA A 3 -36.39 -27.61 -35.99
N PHE A 4 -35.86 -26.98 -34.94
CA PHE A 4 -34.63 -27.41 -34.28
C PHE A 4 -34.84 -28.74 -33.53
N PRO A 5 -33.84 -29.65 -33.51
CA PRO A 5 -33.93 -30.88 -32.74
C PRO A 5 -33.84 -30.56 -31.23
N ARG A 6 -34.77 -31.10 -30.45
CA ARG A 6 -34.75 -31.00 -28.97
C ARG A 6 -33.49 -31.69 -28.45
N ARG A 7 -32.62 -30.96 -27.75
CA ARG A 7 -31.62 -31.56 -26.85
C ARG A 7 -32.37 -32.37 -25.79
N GLY A 8 -32.04 -33.66 -25.68
CA GLY A 8 -32.44 -34.49 -24.55
C GLY A 8 -31.89 -33.94 -23.23
N PRO A 9 -32.41 -34.43 -22.08
CA PRO A 9 -31.99 -33.96 -20.78
C PRO A 9 -30.48 -34.17 -20.60
N THR A 10 -29.81 -33.07 -20.27
CA THR A 10 -28.39 -33.01 -19.94
C THR A 10 -28.06 -34.11 -18.93
N SER A 11 -27.08 -34.94 -19.28
CA SER A 11 -26.48 -35.96 -18.43
C SER A 11 -26.35 -35.45 -17.00
N ALA A 12 -26.85 -36.26 -16.06
CA ALA A 12 -26.67 -36.06 -14.63
C ALA A 12 -25.21 -35.70 -14.35
N HIS A 13 -24.97 -34.46 -13.93
CA HIS A 13 -23.74 -34.11 -13.28
C HIS A 13 -23.68 -34.92 -11.99
N ASP A 14 -22.58 -35.64 -11.87
CA ASP A 14 -22.17 -36.45 -10.74
C ASP A 14 -22.22 -35.66 -9.42
N GLU A 15 -23.37 -35.64 -8.75
CA GLU A 15 -23.56 -35.16 -7.37
C GLU A 15 -23.04 -36.20 -6.34
N SER A 16 -21.98 -36.93 -6.67
CA SER A 16 -21.39 -37.96 -5.78
C SER A 16 -20.17 -37.47 -5.02
N SER A 17 -19.91 -36.15 -5.00
CA SER A 17 -18.88 -35.59 -4.13
C SER A 17 -19.47 -35.34 -2.74
N PRO A 18 -19.00 -36.00 -1.67
CA PRO A 18 -19.52 -35.77 -0.33
C PRO A 18 -19.31 -34.31 0.05
N SER A 19 -20.39 -33.63 0.45
CA SER A 19 -20.31 -32.25 0.96
C SER A 19 -19.23 -32.18 2.06
N PRO A 20 -18.27 -31.25 1.97
CA PRO A 20 -17.17 -31.21 2.91
C PRO A 20 -17.70 -31.04 4.33
N SER A 21 -17.20 -31.86 5.26
CA SER A 21 -17.56 -31.82 6.69
C SER A 21 -17.54 -30.37 7.24
N PRO A 22 -18.43 -30.00 8.17
CA PRO A 22 -18.42 -28.67 8.80
C PRO A 22 -17.04 -28.24 9.31
N SER A 23 -16.24 -29.16 9.84
CA SER A 23 -14.87 -28.89 10.31
C SER A 23 -13.91 -28.54 9.16
N HIS A 24 -14.07 -29.19 8.01
CA HIS A 24 -13.28 -28.90 6.81
C HIS A 24 -13.61 -27.51 6.24
N ARG A 25 -14.90 -27.15 6.19
CA ARG A 25 -15.35 -25.81 5.77
C ARG A 25 -14.81 -24.71 6.69
N LEU A 26 -14.85 -24.93 8.01
CA LEU A 26 -14.29 -23.99 8.97
C LEU A 26 -12.78 -23.81 8.80
N LEU A 27 -12.04 -24.88 8.57
CA LEU A 27 -10.60 -24.80 8.30
C LEU A 27 -10.32 -24.02 7.01
N GLN A 28 -11.08 -24.27 5.95
CA GLN A 28 -10.96 -23.53 4.70
C GLN A 28 -11.27 -22.03 4.89
N ALA A 29 -12.34 -21.69 5.59
CA ALA A 29 -12.70 -20.31 5.89
C ALA A 29 -11.58 -19.59 6.68
N LYS A 30 -11.02 -20.24 7.72
CA LYS A 30 -9.89 -19.68 8.48
C LYS A 30 -8.65 -19.43 7.61
N LYS A 31 -8.33 -20.35 6.70
CA LYS A 31 -7.24 -20.17 5.73
C LYS A 31 -7.51 -18.99 4.80
N SER A 32 -8.72 -18.90 4.24
CA SER A 32 -9.12 -17.78 3.37
C SER A 32 -9.06 -16.43 4.09
N THR A 33 -9.57 -16.34 5.32
CA THR A 33 -9.48 -15.12 6.13
C THR A 33 -8.04 -14.72 6.41
N SER A 34 -7.16 -15.69 6.69
CA SER A 34 -5.73 -15.42 6.95
C SER A 34 -5.04 -14.86 5.70
N VAL A 35 -5.34 -15.42 4.54
CA VAL A 35 -4.81 -14.94 3.24
C VAL A 35 -5.32 -13.53 2.92
N LEU A 36 -6.62 -13.26 3.12
CA LEU A 36 -7.18 -11.92 2.90
C LEU A 36 -6.55 -10.88 3.83
N HIS A 37 -6.33 -11.22 5.10
CA HIS A 37 -5.66 -10.34 6.05
C HIS A 37 -4.23 -10.02 5.57
N LEU A 38 -3.49 -11.02 5.09
CA LEU A 38 -2.15 -10.81 4.54
C LEU A 38 -2.17 -9.86 3.34
N PHE A 39 -3.13 -10.03 2.40
CA PHE A 39 -3.28 -9.13 1.26
C PHE A 39 -3.57 -7.70 1.66
N ILE A 40 -4.45 -7.47 2.64
CA ILE A 40 -4.76 -6.13 3.14
C ILE A 40 -3.50 -5.48 3.73
N LYS A 41 -2.72 -6.25 4.51
CA LYS A 41 -1.43 -5.76 5.05
C LYS A 41 -0.46 -5.35 3.94
N ILE A 42 -0.32 -6.19 2.91
CA ILE A 42 0.56 -5.91 1.77
C ILE A 42 0.07 -4.68 0.98
N ALA A 43 -1.24 -4.56 0.78
CA ALA A 43 -1.82 -3.43 0.07
C ALA A 43 -1.49 -2.10 0.76
N ASN A 44 -1.52 -2.06 2.10
CA ASN A 44 -1.19 -0.88 2.88
C ASN A 44 0.28 -0.43 2.75
N VAL A 45 1.18 -1.36 2.42
CA VAL A 45 2.63 -1.09 2.27
C VAL A 45 3.08 -1.09 0.80
N SER A 46 2.13 -1.15 -0.14
CA SER A 46 2.43 -1.45 -1.53
C SER A 46 3.24 -0.38 -2.25
N TYR A 47 3.17 0.87 -1.81
CA TYR A 47 3.96 1.97 -2.38
C TYR A 47 5.46 1.85 -2.06
N MET A 48 5.83 1.18 -0.96
CA MET A 48 7.24 0.99 -0.56
C MET A 48 7.97 -0.09 -1.36
N MET A 49 7.24 -0.91 -2.13
CA MET A 49 7.80 -2.00 -2.95
C MET A 49 7.72 -1.71 -4.46
N GLN A 50 7.31 -0.49 -4.84
CA GLN A 50 7.36 0.00 -6.22
C GLN A 50 8.77 0.46 -6.59
N GLU A 51 8.95 0.96 -7.81
CA GLU A 51 10.14 1.71 -8.18
C GLU A 51 10.36 2.90 -7.23
N PHE A 52 11.63 3.22 -6.95
CA PHE A 52 12.04 4.23 -5.97
C PHE A 52 11.35 5.59 -6.17
N ASN A 53 11.24 6.07 -7.42
CA ASN A 53 10.58 7.35 -7.70
C ASN A 53 9.10 7.37 -7.26
N MET A 54 8.37 6.27 -7.50
CA MET A 54 6.98 6.16 -7.03
C MET A 54 6.92 6.17 -5.50
N PHE A 55 7.85 5.47 -4.84
CA PHE A 55 7.96 5.51 -3.39
C PHE A 55 8.18 6.94 -2.87
N LEU A 56 9.03 7.73 -3.53
CA LEU A 56 9.30 9.13 -3.17
C LEU A 56 8.04 10.00 -3.31
N GLU A 57 7.33 9.94 -4.45
CA GLU A 57 6.11 10.73 -4.67
C GLU A 57 5.03 10.45 -3.61
N TRP A 58 4.86 9.19 -3.22
CA TRP A 58 3.92 8.82 -2.16
C TRP A 58 4.41 9.24 -0.77
N SER A 59 5.71 9.15 -0.53
CA SER A 59 6.32 9.54 0.74
C SER A 59 6.25 11.05 0.97
N GLU A 60 6.47 11.85 -0.07
CA GLU A 60 6.33 13.31 -0.05
C GLU A 60 4.91 13.72 0.35
N ARG A 61 3.89 13.13 -0.30
CA ARG A 61 2.48 13.41 0.03
C ARG A 61 2.14 13.04 1.46
N SER A 62 2.59 11.86 1.90
CA SER A 62 2.37 11.41 3.28
C SER A 62 3.09 12.29 4.31
N PHE A 63 4.28 12.78 3.97
CA PHE A 63 5.01 13.73 4.78
C PHE A 63 4.25 15.05 4.89
N ALA A 64 3.80 15.62 3.77
CA ALA A 64 3.04 16.87 3.73
C ALA A 64 1.75 16.79 4.56
N GLU A 65 0.98 15.70 4.45
CA GLU A 65 -0.22 15.47 5.27
C GLU A 65 0.10 15.42 6.76
N THR A 66 1.21 14.76 7.14
CA THR A 66 1.63 14.63 8.53
C THR A 66 2.15 15.96 9.08
N TYR A 67 2.90 16.71 8.27
CA TYR A 67 3.43 18.02 8.63
C TYR A 67 2.30 19.04 8.80
N GLN A 68 1.32 19.06 7.91
CA GLN A 68 0.12 19.87 8.06
C GLN A 68 -0.69 19.48 9.32
N ALA A 69 -0.74 18.19 9.66
CA ALA A 69 -1.37 17.74 10.91
C ALA A 69 -0.61 18.25 12.15
N TYR A 70 0.72 18.27 12.11
CA TYR A 70 1.57 18.84 13.16
C TYR A 70 1.37 20.36 13.29
N GLN A 71 1.45 21.11 12.19
CA GLN A 71 1.23 22.56 12.18
C GLN A 71 -0.18 22.95 12.68
N SER A 72 -1.20 22.14 12.39
CA SER A 72 -2.57 22.34 12.89
C SER A 72 -2.78 21.89 14.33
N GLY A 73 -1.74 21.39 15.02
CA GLY A 73 -1.80 20.91 16.39
C GLY A 73 -2.56 19.58 16.57
N ARG A 74 -2.86 18.86 15.47
CA ARG A 74 -3.51 17.54 15.50
C ARG A 74 -2.52 16.40 15.71
N ALA A 75 -1.25 16.62 15.43
CA ALA A 75 -0.16 15.68 15.72
C ALA A 75 0.77 16.28 16.78
N GLU A 76 1.19 15.46 17.73
CA GLU A 76 2.04 15.87 18.86
C GLU A 76 3.52 15.96 18.49
N CYS A 77 3.94 15.26 17.44
CA CYS A 77 5.34 15.11 17.06
C CYS A 77 5.63 15.74 15.71
N ASP A 78 6.76 16.42 15.62
CA ASP A 78 7.30 16.91 14.36
C ASP A 78 7.71 15.73 13.47
N PRO A 79 7.16 15.60 12.24
CA PRO A 79 7.57 14.55 11.33
C PRO A 79 9.03 14.68 10.88
N ILE A 80 9.61 15.90 10.82
CA ILE A 80 10.97 16.13 10.28
C ILE A 80 12.01 15.32 11.07
N GLU A 81 11.96 15.39 12.39
CA GLU A 81 12.97 14.78 13.27
C GLU A 81 13.02 13.25 13.16
N ASN A 82 11.89 12.62 12.80
CA ASN A 82 11.75 11.17 12.89
C ASN A 82 11.43 10.50 11.55
N TRP A 83 11.23 11.24 10.46
CA TRP A 83 10.76 10.65 9.20
C TRP A 83 11.76 9.65 8.61
N TYR A 84 13.03 10.02 8.53
CA TYR A 84 14.09 9.17 7.99
C TYR A 84 14.17 7.83 8.73
N ALA A 85 14.32 7.89 10.06
CA ALA A 85 14.41 6.71 10.92
C ALA A 85 13.12 5.88 10.90
N LYS A 86 11.95 6.54 10.86
CA LYS A 86 10.64 5.88 10.76
C LYS A 86 10.51 5.07 9.48
N GLN A 87 10.93 5.61 8.33
CA GLN A 87 10.86 4.89 7.05
C GLN A 87 11.80 3.68 7.03
N LEU A 88 13.04 3.81 7.54
CA LEU A 88 13.95 2.67 7.68
C LEU A 88 13.34 1.57 8.57
N ARG A 89 12.80 1.97 9.72
CA ARG A 89 12.12 1.05 10.64
C ARG A 89 10.92 0.37 9.98
N GLN A 90 10.17 1.10 9.16
CA GLN A 90 9.04 0.57 8.41
C GLN A 90 9.49 -0.52 7.42
N TYR A 91 10.61 -0.33 6.71
CA TYR A 91 11.18 -1.36 5.85
C TYR A 91 11.63 -2.58 6.64
N ASP A 92 12.40 -2.38 7.71
CA ASP A 92 13.08 -3.44 8.46
C ASP A 92 12.11 -4.27 9.32
N GLU A 93 11.14 -3.61 9.98
CA GLU A 93 10.21 -4.28 10.92
C GLU A 93 8.92 -4.77 10.25
N VAL A 94 8.50 -4.15 9.13
CA VAL A 94 7.17 -4.39 8.55
C VAL A 94 7.26 -4.85 7.10
N THR A 95 7.72 -4.01 6.18
CA THR A 95 7.60 -4.25 4.72
C THR A 95 8.37 -5.50 4.27
N ILE A 96 9.66 -5.59 4.59
CA ILE A 96 10.50 -6.73 4.17
C ILE A 96 10.04 -8.04 4.83
N PRO A 97 9.77 -8.09 6.17
CA PRO A 97 9.21 -9.28 6.79
C PRO A 97 7.87 -9.73 6.19
N LEU A 98 6.97 -8.80 5.86
CA LEU A 98 5.68 -9.12 5.23
C LEU A 98 5.87 -9.72 3.83
N LEU A 99 6.79 -9.19 3.03
CA LEU A 99 7.08 -9.73 1.70
C LEU A 99 7.71 -11.12 1.77
N ARG A 100 8.58 -11.38 2.75
CA ARG A 100 9.09 -12.73 3.03
C ARG A 100 8.00 -13.69 3.49
N GLN A 101 7.00 -13.21 4.23
CA GLN A 101 5.82 -14.01 4.58
C GLN A 101 4.97 -14.33 3.35
N LEU A 102 4.78 -13.36 2.44
CA LEU A 102 4.10 -13.58 1.17
C LEU A 102 4.81 -14.64 0.31
N GLU A 103 6.14 -14.58 0.25
CA GLU A 103 6.97 -15.52 -0.52
C GLU A 103 6.74 -16.97 -0.06
N ARG A 104 6.67 -17.18 1.26
CA ARG A 104 6.39 -18.50 1.86
C ARG A 104 4.99 -19.03 1.55
N THR A 105 4.04 -18.15 1.21
CA THR A 105 2.65 -18.56 0.96
C THR A 105 2.47 -19.04 -0.48
N ASP A 106 3.44 -18.81 -1.37
CA ASP A 106 3.47 -19.24 -2.77
C ASP A 106 2.21 -18.84 -3.60
N LEU A 107 1.51 -17.79 -3.18
CA LEU A 107 0.30 -17.32 -3.86
C LEU A 107 0.62 -16.53 -5.13
N LEU A 108 1.76 -15.84 -5.16
CA LEU A 108 2.20 -14.94 -6.24
C LEU A 108 3.72 -15.05 -6.48
N PRO A 109 4.24 -16.23 -6.89
CA PRO A 109 5.67 -16.52 -6.88
C PRO A 109 6.53 -15.56 -7.73
N HIS A 110 6.08 -15.21 -8.94
CA HIS A 110 6.83 -14.32 -9.82
C HIS A 110 6.89 -12.88 -9.29
N ARG A 111 5.74 -12.33 -8.88
CA ARG A 111 5.66 -10.93 -8.43
C ARG A 111 6.31 -10.72 -7.06
N THR A 112 6.26 -11.71 -6.17
CA THR A 112 6.78 -11.55 -4.82
C THR A 112 8.30 -11.33 -4.82
N LYS A 113 9.04 -12.00 -5.70
CA LYS A 113 10.50 -11.83 -5.81
C LYS A 113 10.88 -10.45 -6.31
N GLU A 114 10.18 -9.95 -7.34
CA GLU A 114 10.38 -8.58 -7.87
C GLU A 114 10.10 -7.53 -6.79
N LEU A 115 8.97 -7.66 -6.08
CA LEU A 115 8.59 -6.74 -5.01
C LEU A 115 9.58 -6.75 -3.85
N LEU A 116 10.10 -7.92 -3.47
CA LEU A 116 11.10 -8.06 -2.42
C LEU A 116 12.44 -7.43 -2.83
N ALA A 117 12.86 -7.62 -4.07
CA ALA A 117 14.07 -7.01 -4.61
C ALA A 117 13.94 -5.47 -4.62
N ASN A 118 12.82 -4.94 -5.11
CA ASN A 118 12.54 -3.50 -5.12
C ASN A 118 12.50 -2.92 -3.71
N ALA A 119 11.80 -3.57 -2.77
CA ALA A 119 11.72 -3.09 -1.39
C ALA A 119 13.10 -3.08 -0.70
N THR A 120 13.95 -4.05 -1.01
CA THR A 120 15.33 -4.09 -0.47
C THR A 120 16.18 -2.97 -1.08
N ALA A 121 16.12 -2.79 -2.40
CA ALA A 121 16.83 -1.72 -3.09
C ALA A 121 16.37 -0.33 -2.61
N ASN A 122 15.06 -0.10 -2.50
CA ASN A 122 14.51 1.15 -1.97
C ASN A 122 14.95 1.43 -0.54
N ARG A 123 15.05 0.39 0.30
CA ARG A 123 15.57 0.52 1.67
C ARG A 123 17.03 0.97 1.67
N ASP A 124 17.86 0.38 0.81
CA ASP A 124 19.28 0.72 0.70
C ASP A 124 19.50 2.11 0.07
N ASP A 125 18.69 2.48 -0.92
CA ASP A 125 18.70 3.81 -1.54
C ASP A 125 18.21 4.88 -0.55
N TRP A 126 17.17 4.56 0.23
CA TRP A 126 16.66 5.43 1.28
C TRP A 126 17.67 5.59 2.42
N GLU A 127 18.40 4.55 2.82
CA GLU A 127 19.47 4.67 3.82
C GLU A 127 20.53 5.69 3.38
N GLN A 128 20.88 5.72 2.09
CA GLN A 128 21.90 6.61 1.54
C GLN A 128 21.39 8.04 1.27
N THR A 129 20.15 8.19 0.83
CA THR A 129 19.62 9.47 0.29
C THR A 129 18.47 10.06 1.09
N GLY A 130 17.92 9.32 2.06
CA GLY A 130 16.66 9.64 2.72
C GLY A 130 16.66 10.95 3.50
N GLU A 131 17.77 11.31 4.15
CA GLU A 131 17.89 12.61 4.84
C GLU A 131 17.75 13.78 3.86
N GLN A 132 18.38 13.67 2.68
CA GLN A 132 18.30 14.69 1.63
C GLN A 132 16.89 14.82 1.07
N TRP A 133 16.17 13.70 0.95
CA TRP A 133 14.77 13.70 0.52
C TRP A 133 13.84 14.33 1.56
N VAL A 134 14.08 14.12 2.85
CA VAL A 134 13.31 14.77 3.92
C VAL A 134 13.47 16.30 3.84
N ASP A 135 14.69 16.79 3.62
CA ASP A 135 14.93 18.23 3.41
C ASP A 135 14.20 18.77 2.17
N GLN A 136 14.18 18.00 1.08
CA GLN A 136 13.45 18.37 -0.14
C GLN A 136 11.92 18.39 0.08
N PHE A 137 11.38 17.42 0.81
CA PHE A 137 9.95 17.39 1.13
C PHE A 137 9.53 18.60 1.95
N LEU A 138 10.38 19.02 2.90
CA LEU A 138 10.11 20.21 3.72
C LEU A 138 10.09 21.49 2.86
N GLN A 139 11.06 21.65 1.95
CA GLN A 139 11.09 22.79 1.02
C GLN A 139 9.84 22.83 0.14
N GLY A 140 9.40 21.68 -0.38
CA GLY A 140 8.18 21.58 -1.18
C GLY A 140 6.91 21.98 -0.41
N THR A 141 6.84 21.68 0.90
CA THR A 141 5.69 22.08 1.73
C THR A 141 5.63 23.59 1.99
N ASP A 142 6.77 24.24 2.19
CA ASP A 142 6.83 25.69 2.43
C ASP A 142 6.44 26.50 1.17
N ASP A 143 6.80 26.00 -0.01
CA ASP A 143 6.42 26.59 -1.29
C ASP A 143 4.91 26.48 -1.57
N ASP A 144 4.30 25.32 -1.27
CA ASP A 144 2.85 25.10 -1.45
C ASP A 144 2.03 25.94 -0.46
N ASP A 145 2.47 26.04 0.80
CA ASP A 145 1.83 26.93 1.79
C ASP A 145 1.95 28.41 1.39
N SER A 146 3.12 28.82 0.88
CA SER A 146 3.33 30.18 0.36
C SER A 146 2.42 30.49 -0.84
N ALA A 147 2.22 29.52 -1.73
CA ALA A 147 1.30 29.61 -2.86
C ALA A 147 -0.16 29.68 -2.41
N ARG A 148 -0.57 28.83 -1.45
CA ARG A 148 -1.92 28.82 -0.87
C ARG A 148 -2.25 30.13 -0.14
N ILE A 149 -1.33 30.63 0.68
CA ILE A 149 -1.49 31.93 1.37
C ILE A 149 -1.61 33.09 0.37
N SER A 150 -0.87 33.04 -0.74
CA SER A 150 -0.94 34.05 -1.79
C SER A 150 -2.27 34.01 -2.56
N MET A 151 -2.79 32.81 -2.84
CA MET A 151 -4.12 32.63 -3.47
C MET A 151 -5.27 33.07 -2.55
N ASP A 152 -5.18 32.82 -1.25
CA ASP A 152 -6.17 33.26 -0.26
C ASP A 152 -6.19 34.79 -0.10
N LYS A 153 -5.02 35.44 -0.14
CA LYS A 153 -4.92 36.90 -0.17
C LYS A 153 -5.52 37.49 -1.46
N ALA A 154 -5.24 36.89 -2.61
CA ALA A 154 -5.80 37.32 -3.90
C ALA A 154 -7.34 37.16 -3.95
N SER A 155 -7.88 36.07 -3.41
CA SER A 155 -9.35 35.87 -3.34
C SER A 155 -10.04 36.89 -2.43
N LYS A 156 -9.42 37.27 -1.31
CA LYS A 156 -9.97 38.30 -0.41
C LYS A 156 -9.92 39.72 -0.99
N VAL A 157 -8.88 40.04 -1.78
CA VAL A 157 -8.76 41.35 -2.45
C VAL A 157 -9.78 41.50 -3.59
N SER A 158 -10.17 40.42 -4.25
CA SER A 158 -11.19 40.44 -5.32
C SER A 158 -12.63 40.56 -4.83
N MET A 159 -12.90 40.43 -3.51
CA MET A 159 -14.22 40.54 -2.91
C MET A 159 -14.49 41.90 -2.24
N VAL A 160 -13.58 42.88 -2.38
CA VAL A 160 -13.71 44.25 -1.84
C VAL A 160 -13.90 45.25 -2.97
#